data_AF-A0A7Y4RSH1-F1
#
_entry.id   AF-A0A7Y4RSH1-F1
#
_cell.length_a   1.000
_cell.length_b   1.000
_cell.length_c   1.000
_cell.angle_alpha   90.00
_cell.angle_beta   90.00
_cell.angle_gamma   90.00
#
_symmetry.space_group_name_H-M   'P 1'
#
loop_
_entity.id
_entity.type
_entity.pdbx_description
1 polymer ?
#
loop_
_entity_poly.entity_id
_entity_poly.type
_entity_poly.pdbx_seq_one_letter_code
_entity_poly.pdbx_strand_id
1 'polypeptide(L)'
;MCDCRGGCGEVSRREFLQSSTAAALGALLASACGDGIIGGAGLTGPAANLDGFSIRLADYPALATVGGMAVITGAPVPLAAVRSSAASYDVFSLACPHAGTTVTPGGGGFRCPNHGATWNTAGTWTGGQRTTDLVKLQTTLDTAAGTLMVSGGGGNVDLTIRLSSFPALAAIGGVARVDGNTTVPIGVARLGVSTYAAYGLACPHEQYVIDPTGSGWRCSKHGARFAPDGALLEGPAETGLTALMVTLDASTGTLRIRGSAVPGNRDDDD
;
A
#
# COMPACT_ATOMS: atom_id res chain seq x y z
N MET A 1 -79.93 -16.08 -15.78
CA MET A 1 -79.72 -16.74 -17.08
C MET A 1 -78.22 -16.75 -17.37
N CYS A 2 -77.67 -17.92 -17.68
CA CYS A 2 -76.28 -18.12 -18.10
C CYS A 2 -76.00 -17.48 -19.47
N ASP A 3 -74.76 -17.06 -19.72
CA ASP A 3 -74.03 -17.70 -20.82
C ASP A 3 -72.52 -17.79 -20.53
N CYS A 4 -71.99 -18.99 -20.79
CA CYS A 4 -70.63 -19.44 -20.57
C CYS A 4 -69.96 -19.51 -21.94
N ARG A 5 -69.08 -18.56 -22.28
CA ARG A 5 -68.24 -18.69 -23.49
C ARG A 5 -66.93 -17.94 -23.33
N GLY A 6 -65.90 -18.67 -22.93
CA GLY A 6 -64.51 -18.22 -22.87
C GLY A 6 -63.65 -19.31 -22.27
N GLY A 7 -63.17 -20.23 -23.11
CA GLY A 7 -62.39 -21.38 -22.68
C GLY A 7 -61.12 -20.96 -21.94
N CYS A 8 -60.84 -21.63 -20.82
CA CYS A 8 -59.49 -21.70 -20.29
C CYS A 8 -58.63 -22.42 -21.34
N GLY A 9 -57.87 -21.67 -22.13
CA GLY A 9 -56.80 -22.22 -22.95
C GLY A 9 -55.73 -22.76 -22.02
N GLU A 10 -55.60 -24.08 -21.94
CA GLU A 10 -54.44 -24.72 -21.34
C GLU A 10 -53.21 -24.34 -22.18
N VAL A 11 -52.35 -23.48 -21.64
CA VAL A 11 -51.05 -23.19 -22.25
C VAL A 11 -50.24 -24.49 -22.19
N SER A 12 -50.00 -25.11 -23.33
CA SER A 12 -49.23 -26.35 -23.36
C SER A 12 -47.79 -26.07 -22.92
N ARG A 13 -47.13 -27.05 -22.29
CA ARG A 13 -45.70 -26.95 -21.89
C ARG A 13 -44.79 -26.53 -23.05
N ARG A 14 -45.16 -26.89 -24.29
CA ARG A 14 -44.43 -26.54 -25.51
C ARG A 14 -44.62 -25.08 -25.91
N GLU A 15 -45.80 -24.52 -25.68
CA GLU A 15 -46.16 -23.14 -25.99
C GLU A 15 -45.56 -22.16 -24.98
N PHE A 16 -45.48 -22.55 -23.70
CA PHE A 16 -44.74 -21.80 -22.67
C PHE A 16 -43.23 -21.72 -22.99
N LEU A 17 -42.63 -22.82 -23.45
CA LEU A 17 -41.23 -22.87 -23.88
C LEU A 17 -40.95 -22.08 -25.18
N GLN A 18 -41.95 -21.91 -26.05
CA GLN A 18 -41.83 -21.07 -27.25
C GLN A 18 -42.06 -19.58 -26.96
N SER A 19 -42.92 -19.24 -25.99
CA SER A 19 -43.15 -17.85 -25.58
C SER A 19 -41.98 -17.23 -24.80
N SER A 20 -41.11 -18.05 -24.21
CA SER A 20 -39.95 -17.59 -23.43
C SER A 20 -38.71 -17.29 -24.30
N THR A 21 -38.69 -17.66 -25.58
CA THR A 21 -37.56 -17.44 -26.49
C THR A 21 -37.65 -16.15 -27.32
N ALA A 22 -38.72 -15.36 -27.19
CA ALA A 22 -38.99 -14.21 -28.07
C ALA A 22 -39.02 -12.84 -27.37
N ALA A 23 -38.41 -12.70 -26.19
CA ALA A 23 -38.27 -11.41 -25.48
C ALA A 23 -36.84 -11.17 -24.95
N ALA A 24 -35.81 -11.50 -25.75
CA ALA A 24 -34.41 -11.31 -25.38
C ALA A 24 -33.59 -10.57 -26.44
N LEU A 25 -34.20 -9.61 -27.15
CA LEU A 25 -33.48 -8.71 -28.05
C LEU A 25 -33.92 -7.26 -27.80
N GLY A 26 -33.03 -6.49 -27.15
CA GLY A 26 -33.05 -5.03 -27.23
C GLY A 26 -33.39 -4.29 -25.93
N ALA A 27 -32.43 -4.26 -25.00
CA ALA A 27 -32.08 -3.06 -24.21
C ALA A 27 -30.89 -3.37 -23.27
N LEU A 28 -29.73 -3.74 -23.84
CA LEU A 28 -28.45 -3.60 -23.16
C LEU A 28 -28.02 -2.12 -23.27
N LEU A 29 -28.62 -1.27 -22.44
CA LEU A 29 -28.03 0.03 -22.12
C LEU A 29 -26.94 -0.25 -21.08
N ALA A 30 -25.71 -0.20 -21.55
CA ALA A 30 -24.49 -0.42 -20.78
C ALA A 30 -24.34 0.61 -19.66
N SER A 31 -24.78 0.24 -18.46
CA SER A 31 -24.05 0.60 -17.25
C SER A 31 -22.87 -0.37 -17.13
N ALA A 32 -21.79 -0.05 -17.86
CA ALA A 32 -20.50 -0.71 -17.70
C ALA A 32 -19.86 -0.24 -16.38
N CYS A 33 -20.29 -0.85 -15.28
CA CYS A 33 -19.55 -0.86 -14.03
C CYS A 33 -19.15 -2.31 -13.77
N GLY A 34 -17.85 -2.61 -13.89
CA GLY A 34 -17.26 -3.87 -13.46
C GLY A 34 -17.40 -5.03 -14.45
N ASP A 35 -16.48 -5.12 -15.40
CA ASP A 35 -16.24 -6.28 -16.24
C ASP A 35 -15.49 -7.38 -15.46
N GLY A 36 -16.15 -7.90 -14.43
CA GLY A 36 -15.71 -9.02 -13.59
C GLY A 36 -15.16 -10.20 -14.38
N ILE A 37 -13.84 -10.15 -14.66
CA ILE A 37 -13.03 -11.32 -14.90
C ILE A 37 -13.06 -12.12 -13.60
N ILE A 38 -13.86 -13.19 -13.62
CA ILE A 38 -13.74 -14.32 -12.71
C ILE A 38 -12.45 -15.05 -13.08
N GLY A 39 -11.38 -14.69 -12.40
CA GLY A 39 -10.09 -15.37 -12.38
C GLY A 39 -9.40 -14.94 -11.09
N GLY A 40 -9.15 -15.89 -10.18
CA GLY A 40 -8.55 -15.59 -8.89
C GLY A 40 -7.23 -14.84 -9.03
N ALA A 41 -7.15 -13.67 -8.41
CA ALA A 41 -5.93 -12.96 -8.06
C ALA A 41 -6.31 -11.99 -6.94
N GLY A 42 -5.56 -12.03 -5.83
CA GLY A 42 -5.85 -11.30 -4.60
C GLY A 42 -6.06 -9.81 -4.80
N LEU A 43 -6.64 -9.18 -3.78
CA LEU A 43 -6.83 -7.73 -3.68
C LEU A 43 -5.48 -7.01 -3.85
N THR A 44 -5.11 -6.64 -5.09
CA THR A 44 -3.84 -5.98 -5.36
C THR A 44 -3.95 -4.51 -4.97
N GLY A 45 -3.64 -4.20 -3.71
CA GLY A 45 -3.39 -2.84 -3.28
C GLY A 45 -2.29 -2.17 -4.12
N PRO A 46 -2.15 -0.83 -4.07
CA PRO A 46 -1.19 -0.06 -4.88
C PRO A 46 0.28 -0.48 -4.70
N ALA A 47 0.57 -1.34 -3.74
CA ALA A 47 1.89 -1.77 -3.35
C ALA A 47 2.02 -3.29 -3.12
N ALA A 48 1.05 -4.08 -3.61
CA ALA A 48 1.03 -5.52 -3.36
C ALA A 48 2.26 -6.24 -3.94
N ASN A 49 2.82 -7.17 -3.15
CA ASN A 49 3.89 -8.09 -3.54
C ASN A 49 5.20 -7.44 -4.01
N LEU A 50 5.54 -6.23 -3.55
CA LEU A 50 6.74 -5.52 -3.99
C LEU A 50 8.01 -5.84 -3.19
N ASP A 51 7.93 -6.59 -2.10
CA ASP A 51 9.10 -6.85 -1.25
C ASP A 51 10.19 -7.60 -2.00
N GLY A 52 11.36 -6.96 -2.16
CA GLY A 52 12.50 -7.50 -2.90
C GLY A 52 12.44 -7.28 -4.42
N PHE A 53 11.43 -6.56 -4.95
CA PHE A 53 11.43 -6.19 -6.36
C PHE A 53 12.57 -5.21 -6.65
N SER A 54 13.44 -5.56 -7.61
CA SER A 54 14.62 -4.78 -7.95
C SER A 54 14.57 -4.28 -9.37
N ILE A 55 14.80 -2.98 -9.54
CA ILE A 55 14.89 -2.31 -10.83
C ILE A 55 16.37 -2.17 -11.19
N ARG A 56 16.78 -2.73 -12.31
CA ARG A 56 18.10 -2.45 -12.88
C ARG A 56 18.06 -1.13 -13.63
N LEU A 57 18.79 -0.12 -13.17
CA LEU A 57 18.69 1.25 -13.71
C LEU A 57 19.11 1.34 -15.18
N ALA A 58 20.06 0.49 -15.61
CA ALA A 58 20.54 0.43 -16.98
C ALA A 58 19.45 0.02 -18.00
N ASP A 59 18.41 -0.68 -17.55
CA ASP A 59 17.30 -1.13 -18.42
C ASP A 59 16.34 0.02 -18.75
N TYR A 60 16.49 1.18 -18.10
CA TYR A 60 15.63 2.35 -18.24
C TYR A 60 16.44 3.60 -18.59
N PRO A 61 16.83 3.81 -19.87
CA PRO A 61 17.70 4.91 -20.28
C PRO A 61 17.17 6.31 -19.92
N ALA A 62 15.85 6.49 -19.86
CA ALA A 62 15.25 7.76 -19.43
C ALA A 62 15.70 8.16 -18.02
N LEU A 63 16.00 7.21 -17.14
CA LEU A 63 16.49 7.44 -15.79
C LEU A 63 17.96 7.87 -15.75
N ALA A 64 18.68 7.90 -16.88
CA ALA A 64 20.06 8.39 -16.94
C ALA A 64 20.19 9.92 -16.74
N THR A 65 19.08 10.66 -16.77
CA THR A 65 19.04 12.12 -16.60
C THR A 65 18.15 12.51 -15.42
N VAL A 66 18.56 13.50 -14.63
CA VAL A 66 17.71 14.05 -13.55
C VAL A 66 16.44 14.65 -14.16
N GLY A 67 15.28 14.33 -13.59
CA GLY A 67 13.96 14.63 -14.13
C GLY A 67 13.43 13.58 -15.12
N GLY A 68 14.25 12.60 -15.49
CA GLY A 68 13.85 11.48 -16.32
C GLY A 68 12.83 10.57 -15.63
N MET A 69 11.89 10.04 -16.40
CA MET A 69 10.80 9.20 -15.92
C MET A 69 10.68 7.94 -16.79
N ALA A 70 10.40 6.80 -16.17
CA ALA A 70 10.19 5.53 -16.87
C ALA A 70 9.06 4.72 -16.21
N VAL A 71 8.21 4.10 -17.04
CA VAL A 71 7.30 3.05 -16.58
C VAL A 71 8.12 1.79 -16.36
N ILE A 72 7.95 1.15 -15.21
CA ILE A 72 8.71 -0.04 -14.84
C ILE A 72 7.95 -1.29 -15.27
N THR A 73 8.64 -2.15 -16.01
CA THR A 73 8.11 -3.42 -16.50
C THR A 73 8.50 -4.56 -15.56
N GLY A 74 7.69 -5.62 -15.54
CA GLY A 74 7.94 -6.81 -14.69
C GLY A 74 7.64 -6.62 -13.20
N ALA A 75 7.20 -5.43 -12.78
CA ALA A 75 6.71 -5.20 -11.43
C ALA A 75 5.35 -5.90 -11.22
N PRO A 76 5.10 -6.48 -10.01
CA PRO A 76 3.82 -7.08 -9.64
C PRO A 76 2.61 -6.14 -9.70
N VAL A 77 2.86 -4.83 -9.62
CA VAL A 77 1.86 -3.77 -9.83
C VAL A 77 2.42 -2.73 -10.80
N PRO A 78 1.58 -1.96 -11.52
CA PRO A 78 2.05 -0.91 -12.41
C PRO A 78 2.82 0.18 -11.66
N LEU A 79 4.09 0.42 -12.02
CA LEU A 79 4.95 1.42 -11.37
C LEU A 79 5.55 2.40 -12.37
N ALA A 80 5.90 3.60 -11.89
CA ALA A 80 6.80 4.50 -12.59
C ALA A 80 7.92 5.00 -11.67
N ALA A 81 9.15 5.04 -12.18
CA ALA A 81 10.28 5.66 -11.52
C ALA A 81 10.55 7.05 -12.11
N VAL A 82 10.98 7.98 -11.27
CA VAL A 82 11.42 9.33 -11.60
C VAL A 82 12.78 9.54 -10.96
N ARG A 83 13.79 9.96 -11.73
CA ARG A 83 15.07 10.35 -11.15
C ARG A 83 14.96 11.77 -10.57
N SER A 84 14.66 11.86 -9.28
CA SER A 84 14.43 13.14 -8.59
C SER A 84 15.71 13.93 -8.31
N SER A 85 16.87 13.27 -8.25
CA SER A 85 18.18 13.93 -8.10
C SER A 85 19.32 13.12 -8.73
N ALA A 86 20.55 13.61 -8.63
CA ALA A 86 21.73 12.86 -9.08
C ALA A 86 21.85 11.48 -8.40
N ALA A 87 21.37 11.34 -7.16
CA ALA A 87 21.48 10.12 -6.35
C ALA A 87 20.14 9.65 -5.76
N SER A 88 19.01 10.12 -6.31
CA SER A 88 17.68 9.82 -5.77
C SER A 88 16.69 9.46 -6.86
N TYR A 89 15.87 8.45 -6.57
CA TYR A 89 14.82 7.97 -7.44
C TYR A 89 13.53 7.84 -6.63
N ASP A 90 12.47 8.45 -7.14
CA ASP A 90 11.13 8.32 -6.63
C ASP A 90 10.43 7.24 -7.45
N VAL A 91 9.81 6.26 -6.81
CA VAL A 91 8.99 5.26 -7.51
C VAL A 91 7.56 5.41 -7.03
N PHE A 92 6.59 5.40 -7.94
CA PHE A 92 5.18 5.56 -7.64
C PHE A 92 4.41 4.35 -8.12
N SER A 93 3.42 3.94 -7.33
CA SER A 93 2.32 3.13 -7.85
C SER A 93 1.55 3.95 -8.87
N LEU A 94 1.30 3.35 -10.03
CA LEU A 94 0.43 3.94 -11.05
C LEU A 94 -1.04 3.62 -10.80
N ALA A 95 -1.41 2.95 -9.70
CA ALA A 95 -2.81 2.83 -9.33
C ALA A 95 -3.36 4.20 -8.90
N CYS A 96 -4.38 4.70 -9.60
CA CYS A 96 -5.05 5.96 -9.25
C CYS A 96 -5.61 5.86 -7.82
N PRO A 97 -5.24 6.73 -6.88
CA PRO A 97 -5.70 6.66 -5.48
C PRO A 97 -7.21 6.79 -5.30
N HIS A 98 -7.94 7.27 -6.32
CA HIS A 98 -9.39 7.35 -6.31
C HIS A 98 -10.07 5.98 -6.48
N ALA A 99 -9.69 5.22 -7.50
CA ALA A 99 -10.41 4.00 -7.91
C ALA A 99 -9.54 2.93 -8.59
N GLY A 100 -8.22 2.99 -8.43
CA GLY A 100 -7.29 1.97 -8.89
C GLY A 100 -6.93 1.98 -10.38
N THR A 101 -7.62 2.76 -11.23
CA THR A 101 -7.27 2.90 -12.66
C THR A 101 -5.79 3.21 -12.85
N THR A 102 -5.11 2.50 -13.75
CA THR A 102 -3.71 2.79 -14.07
C THR A 102 -3.56 4.21 -14.65
N VAL A 103 -2.81 5.06 -13.97
CA VAL A 103 -2.45 6.40 -14.43
C VAL A 103 -1.32 6.31 -15.44
N THR A 104 -1.35 7.17 -16.44
CA THR A 104 -0.35 7.21 -17.50
C THR A 104 0.60 8.38 -17.28
N PRO A 105 1.93 8.19 -17.40
CA PRO A 105 2.86 9.31 -17.42
C PRO A 105 2.71 10.15 -18.70
N GLY A 106 2.88 11.48 -18.60
CA GLY A 106 2.82 12.40 -19.74
C GLY A 106 2.94 13.87 -19.33
N GLY A 107 3.52 14.71 -20.21
CA GLY A 107 3.57 16.16 -20.03
C GLY A 107 4.32 16.66 -18.79
N GLY A 108 5.30 15.90 -18.27
CA GLY A 108 6.02 16.25 -17.03
C GLY A 108 5.29 15.84 -15.74
N GLY A 109 4.40 14.85 -15.80
CA GLY A 109 3.68 14.34 -14.64
C GLY A 109 2.89 13.07 -14.95
N PHE A 110 1.77 12.88 -14.27
CA PHE A 110 0.87 11.74 -14.44
C PHE A 110 -0.55 12.20 -14.69
N ARG A 111 -1.30 11.43 -15.47
CA ARG A 111 -2.72 11.68 -15.73
C ARG A 111 -3.52 10.38 -15.65
N CYS A 112 -4.65 10.43 -14.96
CA CYS A 112 -5.64 9.36 -14.99
C CYS A 112 -6.45 9.48 -16.28
N PRO A 113 -6.51 8.43 -17.13
CA PRO A 113 -7.23 8.49 -18.40
C PRO A 113 -8.75 8.63 -18.23
N ASN A 114 -9.33 8.08 -17.15
CA ASN A 114 -10.78 8.02 -16.96
C ASN A 114 -11.41 9.39 -16.67
N HIS A 115 -11.01 10.03 -15.57
CA HIS A 115 -11.62 11.28 -15.10
C HIS A 115 -10.63 12.45 -15.03
N GLY A 116 -9.46 12.28 -15.65
CA GLY A 116 -8.52 13.36 -15.88
C GLY A 116 -7.83 13.93 -14.64
N ALA A 117 -7.82 13.23 -13.50
CA ALA A 117 -6.97 13.59 -12.37
C ALA A 117 -5.50 13.70 -12.82
N THR A 118 -4.79 14.74 -12.36
CA THR A 118 -3.41 15.02 -12.74
C THR A 118 -2.50 15.11 -11.52
N TRP A 119 -1.24 14.71 -11.70
CA TRP A 119 -0.17 14.83 -10.71
C TRP A 119 1.11 15.35 -11.36
N ASN A 120 1.98 16.00 -10.59
CA ASN A 120 3.31 16.40 -11.04
C ASN A 120 4.32 15.22 -10.97
N THR A 121 5.59 15.45 -11.33
CA THR A 121 6.66 14.43 -11.24
C THR A 121 6.98 13.95 -9.83
N ALA A 122 6.59 14.69 -8.79
CA ALA A 122 6.71 14.28 -7.39
C ALA A 122 5.50 13.46 -6.92
N GLY A 123 4.53 13.16 -7.80
CA GLY A 123 3.32 12.44 -7.48
C GLY A 123 2.29 13.28 -6.72
N THR A 124 2.50 14.59 -6.56
CA THR A 124 1.55 15.49 -5.89
C THR A 124 0.38 15.80 -6.81
N TRP A 125 -0.85 15.72 -6.29
CA TRP A 125 -2.06 16.03 -7.04
C TRP A 125 -2.10 17.51 -7.42
N THR A 126 -2.40 17.79 -8.69
CA THR A 126 -2.39 19.15 -9.26
C THR A 126 -3.73 19.58 -9.85
N GLY A 127 -4.70 18.67 -10.00
CA GLY A 127 -6.01 19.01 -10.55
C GLY A 127 -6.79 17.85 -11.15
N GLY A 128 -7.88 18.18 -11.85
CA GLY A 128 -8.82 17.20 -12.41
C GLY A 128 -9.75 16.60 -11.35
N GLN A 129 -10.16 15.34 -11.53
CA GLN A 129 -10.97 14.64 -10.54
C GLN A 129 -10.26 14.61 -9.17
N ARG A 130 -11.01 14.88 -8.11
CA ARG A 130 -10.46 14.97 -6.76
C ARG A 130 -9.98 13.62 -6.27
N THR A 131 -8.76 13.59 -5.74
CA THR A 131 -8.06 12.41 -5.23
C THR A 131 -6.93 12.87 -4.31
N THR A 132 -6.19 11.94 -3.70
CA THR A 132 -4.93 12.22 -3.00
C THR A 132 -3.73 12.18 -3.96
N ASP A 133 -2.54 12.45 -3.43
CA ASP A 133 -1.26 12.20 -4.10
C ASP A 133 -1.11 10.72 -4.48
N LEU A 134 -0.30 10.45 -5.51
CA LEU A 134 0.09 9.08 -5.87
C LEU A 134 0.84 8.41 -4.72
N VAL A 135 0.67 7.10 -4.61
CA VAL A 135 1.41 6.32 -3.61
C VAL A 135 2.87 6.23 -4.02
N LYS A 136 3.70 7.06 -3.40
CA LYS A 136 5.16 6.95 -3.48
C LYS A 136 5.62 5.71 -2.71
N LEU A 137 6.48 4.91 -3.32
CA LEU A 137 7.05 3.68 -2.79
C LEU A 137 8.46 3.95 -2.27
N GLN A 138 8.90 3.14 -1.30
CA GLN A 138 10.25 3.24 -0.80
C GLN A 138 11.24 2.68 -1.81
N THR A 139 12.40 3.31 -1.86
CA THR A 139 13.47 2.91 -2.76
C THR A 139 14.80 2.87 -2.03
N THR A 140 15.60 1.83 -2.27
CA THR A 140 16.99 1.74 -1.81
C THR A 140 17.89 1.61 -3.02
N LEU A 141 18.74 2.60 -3.22
CA LEU A 141 19.73 2.62 -4.31
C LEU A 141 20.98 1.85 -3.87
N ASP A 142 21.31 0.80 -4.63
CA ASP A 142 22.63 0.18 -4.60
C ASP A 142 23.44 0.72 -5.78
N THR A 143 24.35 1.65 -5.47
CA THR A 143 25.21 2.29 -6.48
C THR A 143 26.27 1.35 -7.05
N ALA A 144 26.67 0.32 -6.31
CA ALA A 144 27.66 -0.65 -6.76
C ALA A 144 27.04 -1.65 -7.76
N ALA A 145 25.82 -2.13 -7.46
CA ALA A 145 25.09 -3.02 -8.34
C ALA A 145 24.34 -2.30 -9.48
N GLY A 146 24.14 -0.98 -9.36
CA GLY A 146 23.34 -0.19 -10.31
C GLY A 146 21.85 -0.56 -10.26
N THR A 147 21.35 -0.90 -9.06
CA THR A 147 19.98 -1.36 -8.86
C THR A 147 19.23 -0.47 -7.86
N LEU A 148 17.92 -0.41 -8.04
CA LEU A 148 17.00 0.30 -7.17
C LEU A 148 15.98 -0.71 -6.64
N MET A 149 16.13 -1.11 -5.38
CA MET A 149 15.16 -1.97 -4.70
C MET A 149 13.93 -1.15 -4.35
N VAL A 150 12.74 -1.68 -4.62
CA VAL A 150 11.45 -1.06 -4.31
C VAL A 150 10.74 -1.87 -3.22
N SER A 151 10.06 -1.19 -2.30
CA SER A 151 9.20 -1.85 -1.30
C SER A 151 7.91 -1.06 -1.08
N GLY A 152 6.84 -1.76 -0.65
CA GLY A 152 5.46 -1.29 -0.73
C GLY A 152 5.09 -0.05 0.11
N GLY A 153 4.11 0.73 -0.38
CA GLY A 153 3.65 2.02 0.18
C GLY A 153 2.24 1.98 0.81
N GLY A 154 2.14 2.60 1.98
CA GLY A 154 0.94 2.81 2.79
C GLY A 154 1.28 3.29 4.22
N GLY A 155 2.47 2.96 4.72
CA GLY A 155 3.03 3.44 5.99
C GLY A 155 4.43 4.05 5.82
N ASN A 156 4.64 4.84 4.76
CA ASN A 156 5.95 5.35 4.39
C ASN A 156 6.59 6.17 5.51
N VAL A 157 7.69 5.67 6.05
CA VAL A 157 8.48 6.36 7.07
C VAL A 157 9.84 6.64 6.46
N ASP A 158 10.25 7.91 6.44
CA ASP A 158 11.65 8.34 6.36
C ASP A 158 11.82 9.47 7.38
N LEU A 159 12.07 9.07 8.63
CA LEU A 159 12.16 9.97 9.77
C LEU A 159 13.59 9.95 10.30
N THR A 160 14.13 11.13 10.60
CA THR A 160 15.33 11.25 11.43
C THR A 160 14.94 11.79 12.79
N ILE A 161 15.22 11.02 13.84
CA ILE A 161 15.01 11.43 15.24
C ILE A 161 16.33 11.67 15.94
N ARG A 162 16.33 12.55 16.95
CA ARG A 162 17.45 12.72 17.87
C ARG A 162 17.20 11.87 19.12
N LEU A 163 18.15 11.02 19.50
CA LEU A 163 18.00 10.11 20.64
C LEU A 163 17.75 10.86 21.96
N SER A 164 18.35 12.03 22.13
CA SER A 164 18.17 12.86 23.34
C SER A 164 16.74 13.38 23.54
N SER A 165 15.90 13.35 22.50
CA SER A 165 14.49 13.72 22.60
C SER A 165 13.62 12.62 23.22
N PHE A 166 14.16 11.41 23.41
CA PHE A 166 13.43 10.24 23.89
C PHE A 166 14.15 9.58 25.08
N PRO A 167 13.95 10.09 26.32
CA PRO A 167 14.68 9.64 27.50
C PRO A 167 14.53 8.13 27.78
N ALA A 168 13.39 7.54 27.43
CA ALA A 168 13.17 6.10 27.58
C ALA A 168 14.20 5.25 26.81
N LEU A 169 14.76 5.76 25.70
CA LEU A 169 15.80 5.09 24.92
C LEU A 169 17.19 5.17 25.56
N ALA A 170 17.35 5.85 26.70
CA ALA A 170 18.62 5.85 27.44
C ALA A 170 18.93 4.50 28.10
N ALA A 171 17.92 3.66 28.32
CA ALA A 171 18.07 2.31 28.87
C ALA A 171 18.03 1.24 27.78
N ILE A 172 18.86 0.21 27.88
CA ILE A 172 18.69 -1.01 27.08
C ILE A 172 17.38 -1.69 27.52
N GLY A 173 16.55 -2.08 26.55
CA GLY A 173 15.18 -2.57 26.76
C GLY A 173 14.13 -1.45 26.77
N GLY A 174 14.55 -0.18 26.79
CA GLY A 174 13.65 0.96 26.73
C GLY A 174 12.99 1.11 25.37
N VAL A 175 11.71 1.46 25.37
CA VAL A 175 10.92 1.71 24.17
C VAL A 175 10.33 3.12 24.20
N ALA A 176 10.17 3.72 23.02
CA ALA A 176 9.55 5.02 22.87
C ALA A 176 8.69 5.05 21.62
N ARG A 177 7.54 5.70 21.71
CA ARG A 177 6.81 6.14 20.53
C ARG A 177 7.50 7.39 19.97
N VAL A 178 7.73 7.39 18.67
CA VAL A 178 8.33 8.49 17.94
C VAL A 178 7.32 8.96 16.91
N ASP A 179 6.63 10.06 17.24
CA ASP A 179 5.61 10.61 16.36
C ASP A 179 6.30 11.38 15.22
N GLY A 180 6.19 10.84 14.00
CA GLY A 180 6.79 11.41 12.80
C GLY A 180 5.77 12.06 11.85
N ASN A 181 4.54 12.32 12.30
CA ASN A 181 3.41 12.66 11.44
C ASN A 181 3.18 11.62 10.32
N THR A 182 3.36 10.34 10.66
CA THR A 182 3.16 9.19 9.78
C THR A 182 1.73 8.67 9.97
N THR A 183 1.15 8.09 8.92
CA THR A 183 -0.21 7.52 8.96
C THR A 183 -0.34 6.38 9.98
N VAL A 184 0.74 5.63 10.19
CA VAL A 184 0.90 4.69 11.30
C VAL A 184 1.97 5.21 12.25
N PRO A 185 1.71 5.34 13.56
CA PRO A 185 2.72 5.79 14.52
C PRO A 185 3.92 4.83 14.58
N ILE A 186 5.08 5.33 14.99
CA ILE A 186 6.32 4.55 14.98
C ILE A 186 6.82 4.31 16.39
N GLY A 187 7.24 3.08 16.65
CA GLY A 187 7.90 2.66 17.87
C GLY A 187 9.39 2.50 17.61
N VAL A 188 10.21 2.89 18.58
CA VAL A 188 11.64 2.60 18.61
C VAL A 188 11.97 1.88 19.90
N ALA A 189 12.80 0.85 19.82
CA ALA A 189 13.35 0.12 20.96
C ALA A 189 14.87 0.19 20.94
N ARG A 190 15.49 0.37 22.11
CA ARG A 190 16.93 0.17 22.28
C ARG A 190 17.19 -1.26 22.73
N LEU A 191 17.80 -2.06 21.87
CA LEU A 191 18.06 -3.48 22.12
C LEU A 191 19.48 -3.74 22.65
N GLY A 192 20.38 -2.77 22.54
CA GLY A 192 21.76 -2.87 23.01
C GLY A 192 22.47 -1.52 23.07
N VAL A 193 23.78 -1.53 23.33
CA VAL A 193 24.59 -0.31 23.49
C VAL A 193 24.46 0.62 22.27
N SER A 194 24.53 0.07 21.07
CA SER A 194 24.38 0.78 19.80
C SER A 194 23.35 0.13 18.87
N THR A 195 22.49 -0.71 19.43
CA THR A 195 21.53 -1.50 18.67
C THR A 195 20.13 -0.99 18.94
N TYR A 196 19.44 -0.61 17.87
CA TYR A 196 18.07 -0.08 17.91
C TYR A 196 17.23 -0.79 16.86
N ALA A 197 15.94 -0.91 17.13
CA ALA A 197 14.96 -1.39 16.18
C ALA A 197 13.76 -0.44 16.16
N ALA A 198 13.05 -0.42 15.04
CA ALA A 198 11.85 0.40 14.88
C ALA A 198 10.72 -0.40 14.25
N TYR A 199 9.49 -0.04 14.59
CA TYR A 199 8.30 -0.78 14.21
C TYR A 199 7.13 0.14 13.89
N GLY A 200 6.25 -0.30 12.99
CA GLY A 200 4.91 0.26 12.88
C GLY A 200 4.08 -0.09 14.12
N LEU A 201 3.46 0.91 14.75
CA LEU A 201 2.59 0.74 15.91
C LEU A 201 1.14 0.42 15.52
N ALA A 202 0.93 -0.31 14.43
CA ALA A 202 -0.37 -0.90 14.09
C ALA A 202 -0.39 -2.35 14.58
N CYS A 203 -1.38 -2.69 15.42
CA CYS A 203 -1.55 -4.04 15.91
C CYS A 203 -1.79 -4.99 14.72
N PRO A 204 -1.02 -6.07 14.55
CA PRO A 204 -1.18 -6.97 13.40
C PRO A 204 -2.48 -7.80 13.42
N HIS A 205 -3.32 -7.66 14.46
CA HIS A 205 -4.66 -8.24 14.54
C HIS A 205 -5.69 -7.38 13.75
N GLU A 206 -5.95 -6.15 14.20
CA GLU A 206 -7.01 -5.27 13.67
C GLU A 206 -6.53 -3.83 13.43
N GLN A 207 -5.21 -3.64 13.30
CA GLN A 207 -4.56 -2.37 12.97
C GLN A 207 -4.76 -1.22 13.97
N TYR A 208 -5.35 -1.48 15.13
CA TYR A 208 -5.40 -0.51 16.23
C TYR A 208 -4.01 -0.08 16.67
N VAL A 209 -3.88 1.18 17.04
CA VAL A 209 -2.61 1.73 17.54
C VAL A 209 -2.21 1.00 18.83
N ILE A 210 -0.96 0.55 18.89
CA ILE A 210 -0.37 -0.05 20.10
C ILE A 210 0.43 1.01 20.87
N ASP A 211 0.46 0.85 22.18
CA ASP A 211 1.08 1.80 23.09
C ASP A 211 2.41 1.25 23.63
N PRO A 212 3.44 2.09 23.81
CA PRO A 212 4.64 1.71 24.51
C PRO A 212 4.34 1.39 25.98
N THR A 213 5.02 0.39 26.51
CA THR A 213 5.06 0.06 27.94
C THR A 213 6.48 0.30 28.48
N GLY A 214 6.73 0.06 29.76
CA GLY A 214 8.09 0.18 30.31
C GLY A 214 9.12 -0.77 29.66
N SER A 215 8.67 -1.86 29.01
CA SER A 215 9.56 -2.90 28.45
C SER A 215 8.93 -3.66 27.27
N GLY A 216 8.27 -2.98 26.35
CA GLY A 216 7.61 -3.61 25.19
C GLY A 216 6.37 -2.85 24.74
N TRP A 217 5.47 -3.51 24.02
CA TRP A 217 4.30 -2.86 23.40
C TRP A 217 3.01 -3.57 23.80
N ARG A 218 1.91 -2.81 23.94
CA ARG A 218 0.60 -3.37 24.26
C ARG A 218 -0.50 -2.73 23.43
N CYS A 219 -1.36 -3.56 22.84
CA CYS A 219 -2.61 -3.10 22.25
C CYS A 219 -3.63 -2.81 23.36
N SER A 220 -4.12 -1.57 23.45
CA SER A 220 -5.09 -1.17 24.46
C SER A 220 -6.49 -1.75 24.26
N LYS A 221 -6.81 -2.25 23.05
CA LYS A 221 -8.13 -2.82 22.74
C LYS A 221 -8.35 -4.20 23.32
N HIS A 222 -7.57 -5.18 22.86
CA HIS A 222 -7.76 -6.59 23.22
C HIS A 222 -6.57 -7.17 23.98
N GLY A 223 -5.56 -6.35 24.29
CA GLY A 223 -4.50 -6.71 25.21
C GLY A 223 -3.29 -7.42 24.60
N ALA A 224 -3.22 -7.60 23.28
CA ALA A 224 -2.04 -8.20 22.62
C ALA A 224 -0.73 -7.54 23.07
N ARG A 225 0.31 -8.35 23.32
CA ARG A 225 1.60 -7.90 23.87
C ARG A 225 2.75 -8.30 22.98
N PHE A 226 3.73 -7.41 22.93
CA PHE A 226 4.94 -7.59 22.13
C PHE A 226 6.17 -7.22 22.95
N ALA A 227 7.27 -7.94 22.73
CA ALA A 227 8.58 -7.64 23.29
C ALA A 227 9.17 -6.35 22.68
N PRO A 228 10.22 -5.75 23.27
CA PRO A 228 10.87 -4.57 22.71
C PRO A 228 11.34 -4.77 21.26
N ASP A 229 11.75 -5.97 20.89
CA ASP A 229 12.15 -6.35 19.53
C ASP A 229 10.96 -6.65 18.59
N GLY A 230 9.74 -6.35 19.02
CA GLY A 230 8.52 -6.49 18.22
C GLY A 230 8.00 -7.93 18.13
N ALA A 231 8.66 -8.90 18.76
CA ALA A 231 8.17 -10.28 18.81
C ALA A 231 6.85 -10.37 19.57
N LEU A 232 5.90 -11.17 19.06
CA LEU A 232 4.64 -11.44 19.74
C LEU A 232 4.90 -12.23 21.03
N LEU A 233 4.30 -11.78 22.13
CA LEU A 233 4.33 -12.47 23.43
C LEU A 233 2.97 -13.05 23.79
N GLU A 234 1.88 -12.34 23.47
CA GLU A 234 0.53 -12.70 23.88
C GLU A 234 -0.49 -12.19 22.87
N GLY A 235 -1.46 -13.04 22.50
CA GLY A 235 -2.52 -12.76 21.53
C GLY A 235 -3.55 -11.72 22.00
N PRO A 236 -4.56 -11.39 21.18
CA PRO A 236 -5.06 -12.15 20.02
C PRO A 236 -4.31 -11.92 18.69
N ALA A 237 -3.28 -11.07 18.67
CA ALA A 237 -2.41 -11.00 17.50
C ALA A 237 -1.71 -12.35 17.25
N GLU A 238 -1.50 -12.70 15.99
CA GLU A 238 -0.88 -13.98 15.60
C GLU A 238 0.57 -13.84 15.14
N THR A 239 1.04 -12.60 14.93
CA THR A 239 2.40 -12.32 14.50
C THR A 239 3.02 -11.15 15.25
N GLY A 240 4.34 -10.99 15.12
CA GLY A 240 5.05 -9.80 15.58
C GLY A 240 4.71 -8.53 14.79
N LEU A 241 5.29 -7.41 15.23
CA LEU A 241 5.13 -6.09 14.63
C LEU A 241 5.91 -5.94 13.32
N THR A 242 5.42 -5.07 12.44
CA THR A 242 6.10 -4.74 11.18
C THR A 242 7.38 -3.95 11.46
N ALA A 243 8.53 -4.55 11.16
CA ALA A 243 9.84 -3.94 11.36
C ALA A 243 10.17 -2.89 10.30
N LEU A 244 10.93 -1.87 10.72
CA LEU A 244 11.47 -0.80 9.88
C LEU A 244 13.00 -0.86 9.92
N MET A 245 13.63 -0.41 8.83
CA MET A 245 15.07 -0.23 8.78
C MET A 245 15.50 0.92 9.68
N VAL A 246 16.56 0.71 10.46
CA VAL A 246 17.15 1.73 11.35
C VAL A 246 18.63 1.90 11.01
N THR A 247 19.06 3.15 10.87
CA THR A 247 20.47 3.51 10.76
C THR A 247 20.84 4.46 11.89
N LEU A 248 21.82 4.10 12.71
CA LEU A 248 22.38 4.95 13.74
C LEU A 248 23.51 5.81 13.17
N ASP A 249 23.40 7.12 13.33
CA ASP A 249 24.53 8.03 13.24
C ASP A 249 24.98 8.40 14.65
N ALA A 250 26.01 7.70 15.12
CA ALA A 250 26.57 7.88 16.45
C ALA A 250 27.24 9.26 16.62
N SER A 251 27.68 9.90 15.54
CA SER A 251 28.36 11.20 15.60
C SER A 251 27.39 12.33 15.91
N THR A 252 26.16 12.23 15.40
CA THR A 252 25.10 13.23 15.62
C THR A 252 24.09 12.80 16.69
N GLY A 253 24.15 11.54 17.14
CA GLY A 253 23.21 10.96 18.09
C GLY A 253 21.80 10.83 17.51
N THR A 254 21.70 10.52 16.21
CA THR A 254 20.42 10.43 15.49
C THR A 254 20.16 9.01 14.98
N LEU A 255 18.88 8.67 14.85
CA LEU A 255 18.42 7.48 14.14
C LEU A 255 17.64 7.90 12.91
N ARG A 256 18.02 7.35 11.75
CA ARG A 256 17.19 7.41 10.55
C ARG A 256 16.39 6.11 10.43
N ILE A 257 15.08 6.23 10.36
CA ILE A 257 14.11 5.13 10.32
C ILE A 257 13.45 5.13 8.95
N ARG A 258 13.46 3.98 8.26
CA ARG A 258 12.92 3.82 6.91
C ARG A 258 12.08 2.55 6.76
N GLY A 259 11.03 2.60 5.94
CA GLY A 259 10.26 1.41 5.56
C GLY A 259 8.74 1.64 5.53
N SER A 260 7.98 0.54 5.45
CA SER A 260 6.52 0.54 5.59
C SER A 260 6.13 0.18 7.01
N ALA A 261 5.39 1.06 7.68
CA ALA A 261 4.86 0.82 9.02
C ALA A 261 3.54 0.02 9.03
N VAL A 262 2.99 -0.35 7.87
CA VAL A 262 1.79 -1.19 7.76
C VAL A 262 2.25 -2.61 7.39
N PRO A 263 1.71 -3.67 8.02
CA PRO A 263 1.94 -5.04 7.57
C PRO A 263 1.60 -5.19 6.09
N GLY A 264 2.38 -6.00 5.35
CA GLY A 264 1.91 -6.48 4.05
C GLY A 264 0.59 -7.22 4.27
N ASN A 265 -0.41 -6.98 3.42
CA ASN A 265 -1.74 -7.58 3.54
C ASN A 265 -1.61 -9.08 3.82
N ARG A 266 -2.26 -9.57 4.89
CA ARG A 266 -2.55 -10.98 5.03
C ARG A 266 -3.81 -11.29 4.24
N ASP A 267 -3.73 -12.37 3.48
CA ASP A 267 -4.89 -13.09 2.99
C ASP A 267 -5.50 -13.81 4.21
N ASP A 268 -6.40 -13.13 4.91
CA ASP A 268 -7.17 -13.73 6.01
C ASP A 268 -8.38 -14.48 5.40
N ASP A 269 -8.12 -15.64 4.81
CA ASP A 269 -9.13 -16.67 4.52
C ASP A 269 -9.10 -17.71 5.65
N ASP A 270 -9.96 -17.52 6.67
CA ASP A 270 -10.45 -18.57 7.58
C ASP A 270 -11.94 -18.34 7.90
#